data_AF-A0A2U8FG62-F1
#
_entry.id   AF-A0A2U8FG62-F1
#
_cell.length_a   1.000
_cell.length_b   1.000
_cell.length_c   1.000
_cell.angle_alpha   90.00
_cell.angle_beta   90.00
_cell.angle_gamma   90.00
#
_symmetry.space_group_name_H-M   'P 1'
#
loop_
_entity.id
_entity.type
_entity.pdbx_description
1 polymer ?
#
loop_
_entity_poly.entity_id
_entity_poly.type
_entity_poly.pdbx_seq_one_letter_code
_entity_poly.pdbx_strand_id
1 'polypeptide(L)'
;MELKEAILQTLAEMDTNLKKPLKEMKLERDELLDVSPTQEESLKEVEVLKPYQRKIEKLNFKDVEALKEILKKHYLDEEKFLNTLQERILVLFEGLQSPNNRNIENKVDMILNFLEFTLAIIDEKKNAK
;
A
#
# COMPACT_ATOMS: atom_id res chain seq x y z
N MET A 1 4.30 -19.67 -45.38
CA MET A 1 5.00 -18.76 -44.45
C MET A 1 5.36 -19.55 -43.23
N GLU A 2 6.65 -19.75 -43.02
CA GLU A 2 7.16 -20.46 -41.84
C GLU A 2 6.94 -19.59 -40.61
N LEU A 3 6.68 -20.17 -39.43
CA LEU A 3 6.44 -19.44 -38.17
C LEU A 3 7.51 -18.37 -37.87
N LYS A 4 8.72 -18.57 -38.37
CA LYS A 4 9.83 -17.62 -38.27
C LYS A 4 9.56 -16.32 -39.01
N GLU A 5 8.93 -16.37 -40.17
CA GLU A 5 8.57 -15.19 -40.98
C GLU A 5 7.44 -14.39 -40.30
N ALA A 6 6.47 -15.09 -39.69
CA ALA A 6 5.39 -14.45 -38.94
C ALA A 6 5.93 -13.72 -37.69
N ILE A 7 6.87 -14.32 -36.96
CA ILE A 7 7.49 -13.69 -35.78
C ILE A 7 8.34 -12.48 -36.18
N LEU A 8 9.11 -12.58 -37.28
CA LEU A 8 9.91 -11.47 -37.81
C LEU A 8 9.03 -10.32 -38.30
N GLN A 9 7.88 -10.62 -38.90
CA GLN A 9 6.93 -9.60 -39.33
C GLN A 9 6.26 -8.89 -38.13
N THR A 10 5.87 -9.64 -37.10
CA THR A 10 5.33 -9.03 -35.86
C THR A 10 6.37 -8.17 -35.15
N LEU A 11 7.65 -8.59 -35.11
CA LEU A 11 8.73 -7.79 -34.53
C LEU A 11 8.98 -6.49 -35.33
N ALA A 12 8.93 -6.55 -36.66
CA ALA A 12 9.04 -5.37 -37.51
C ALA A 12 7.83 -4.41 -37.38
N GLU A 13 6.63 -4.94 -37.18
CA GLU A 13 5.41 -4.15 -36.90
C GLU A 13 5.44 -3.50 -35.50
N MET A 14 6.12 -4.10 -34.52
CA MET A 14 6.32 -3.51 -33.18
C MET A 14 7.37 -2.39 -33.18
N ASP A 15 8.47 -2.54 -33.93
CA ASP A 15 9.50 -1.48 -34.04
C ASP A 15 8.98 -0.20 -34.73
N THR A 16 8.02 -0.35 -35.65
CA THR A 16 7.40 0.80 -36.33
C THR A 16 6.36 1.53 -35.47
N ASN A 17 5.78 0.88 -34.47
CA ASN A 17 4.81 1.47 -33.53
C ASN A 17 5.44 2.19 -32.32
N LEU A 18 6.76 2.08 -32.10
CA LEU A 18 7.47 2.76 -31.01
C LEU A 18 7.65 4.28 -31.20
N LYS A 19 7.14 4.87 -32.29
CA LYS A 19 7.26 6.32 -32.58
C LYS A 19 6.08 7.18 -32.11
N LYS A 20 5.16 6.66 -31.30
CA LYS A 20 4.25 7.48 -30.46
C LYS A 20 4.71 7.42 -29.00
N PRO A 21 4.74 8.54 -28.27
CA PRO A 21 5.78 8.76 -27.29
C PRO A 21 5.51 8.01 -25.99
N LEU A 22 6.26 6.92 -25.78
CA LEU A 22 6.54 6.37 -24.44
C LEU A 22 7.16 7.41 -23.47
N LYS A 23 7.51 8.60 -23.98
CA LYS A 23 8.09 9.71 -23.24
C LYS A 23 7.08 10.40 -22.32
N GLU A 24 5.81 10.48 -22.72
CA GLU A 24 4.76 11.14 -21.92
C GLU A 24 4.41 10.32 -20.67
N MET A 25 4.26 9.00 -20.79
CA MET A 25 3.91 8.14 -19.65
C MET A 25 5.07 7.92 -18.65
N LYS A 26 6.32 8.12 -19.08
CA LYS A 26 7.48 8.16 -18.16
C LYS A 26 7.61 9.51 -17.47
N LEU A 27 7.35 10.62 -18.17
CA LEU A 27 7.35 11.95 -17.57
C LEU A 27 6.34 12.04 -16.42
N GLU A 28 5.11 11.54 -16.61
CA GLU A 28 4.09 11.59 -15.54
C GLU A 28 4.44 10.74 -14.32
N ARG A 29 5.15 9.61 -14.50
CA ARG A 29 5.62 8.77 -13.38
C ARG A 29 6.80 9.39 -12.64
N ASP A 30 7.74 10.01 -13.36
CA ASP A 30 8.88 10.69 -12.76
C ASP A 30 8.44 12.00 -12.06
N GLU A 31 7.46 12.73 -12.61
CA GLU A 31 6.86 13.93 -11.98
C GLU A 31 6.11 13.60 -10.67
N LEU A 32 5.52 12.40 -10.55
CA LEU A 32 4.89 11.92 -9.32
C LEU A 32 5.89 11.51 -8.22
N LEU A 33 7.14 11.22 -8.60
CA LEU A 33 8.22 10.87 -7.67
C LEU A 33 9.03 12.09 -7.19
N ASP A 34 8.90 13.23 -7.87
CA ASP A 34 9.65 14.46 -7.60
C ASP A 34 8.95 15.44 -6.64
N VAL A 35 7.81 15.04 -6.04
CA VAL A 35 7.30 15.67 -4.82
C VAL A 35 8.21 15.33 -3.65
N SER A 36 9.35 16.03 -3.61
CA SER A 36 10.17 16.18 -2.42
C SER A 36 9.26 16.68 -1.28
N PRO A 37 9.27 16.05 -0.09
CA PRO A 37 8.50 16.56 1.04
C PRO A 37 8.99 17.97 1.35
N THR A 38 8.20 18.95 0.92
CA THR A 38 8.51 20.36 1.04
C THR A 38 8.29 20.74 2.49
N GLN A 39 9.31 20.52 3.33
CA GLN A 39 9.65 21.18 4.60
C GLN A 39 8.54 21.45 5.66
N GLU A 40 7.28 21.07 5.46
CA GLU A 40 6.17 21.24 6.40
C GLU A 40 5.93 20.01 7.29
N GLU A 41 6.49 18.85 6.93
CA GLU A 41 6.28 17.59 7.67
C GLU A 41 7.05 17.52 9.00
N SER A 42 8.17 18.25 9.14
CA SER A 42 9.03 18.17 10.33
C SER A 42 8.38 18.69 11.62
N LEU A 43 7.40 19.59 11.53
CA LEU A 43 6.71 20.14 12.70
C LEU A 43 5.57 19.23 13.20
N LYS A 44 4.91 18.48 12.31
CA LYS A 44 3.81 17.57 12.67
C LYS A 44 4.31 16.30 13.34
N GLU A 45 5.46 15.78 12.90
CA GLU A 45 6.08 14.57 13.48
C GLU A 45 6.49 14.78 14.95
N VAL A 46 7.00 15.97 15.28
CA VAL A 46 7.44 16.34 16.63
C VAL A 46 6.26 16.46 17.61
N GLU A 47 5.08 16.87 17.17
CA GLU A 47 3.88 16.94 18.03
C GLU A 47 3.29 15.57 18.34
N VAL A 48 3.34 14.62 17.38
CA VAL A 48 2.85 13.25 17.55
C VAL A 48 3.76 12.44 18.48
N LEU A 49 5.08 12.69 18.51
CA LEU A 49 6.03 11.95 19.36
C LEU A 49 5.96 12.31 20.86
N LYS A 50 5.64 13.58 21.19
CA LYS A 50 5.55 14.08 22.57
C LYS A 50 4.65 13.26 23.52
N PRO A 51 3.43 12.81 23.13
CA PRO A 51 2.59 11.99 24.01
C PRO A 51 3.15 10.59 24.27
N TYR A 52 3.86 9.98 23.32
CA TYR A 52 4.46 8.64 23.51
C TYR A 52 5.67 8.70 24.43
N GLN A 53 6.51 9.74 24.33
CA GLN A 53 7.67 9.96 25.20
C GLN A 53 7.26 10.01 26.69
N ARG A 54 6.21 10.76 27.02
CA ARG A 54 5.66 10.85 28.40
C ARG A 54 5.08 9.52 28.91
N LYS A 55 4.65 8.64 28.01
CA LYS A 55 4.10 7.31 28.36
C LYS A 55 5.24 6.34 28.66
N ILE A 56 6.33 6.43 27.90
CA ILE A 56 7.57 5.65 28.09
C ILE A 56 8.24 6.00 29.43
N GLU A 57 8.33 7.28 29.79
CA GLU A 57 8.90 7.72 31.08
C GLU A 57 8.14 7.22 32.31
N LYS A 58 6.86 6.85 32.16
CA LYS A 58 6.02 6.31 33.24
C LYS A 58 6.11 4.80 33.40
N LEU A 59 6.77 4.09 32.50
CA LEU A 59 6.98 2.64 32.63
C LEU A 59 8.06 2.38 33.68
N ASN A 60 7.64 1.90 34.85
CA ASN A 60 8.55 1.43 35.89
C ASN A 60 9.21 0.11 35.45
N PHE A 61 10.53 0.15 35.20
CA PHE A 61 11.38 -0.98 34.77
C PHE A 61 11.61 -2.09 35.83
N LYS A 62 10.71 -2.26 36.79
CA LYS A 62 10.93 -3.20 37.91
C LYS A 62 10.88 -4.67 37.52
N ASP A 63 10.28 -5.01 36.37
CA ASP A 63 10.18 -6.39 35.89
C ASP A 63 10.38 -6.46 34.37
N VAL A 64 11.63 -6.62 33.95
CA VAL A 64 12.05 -6.60 32.54
C VAL A 64 11.45 -7.79 31.78
N GLU A 65 11.27 -8.93 32.43
CA GLU A 65 10.75 -10.14 31.78
C GLU A 65 9.24 -10.04 31.53
N ALA A 66 8.48 -9.50 32.48
CA ALA A 66 7.06 -9.22 32.28
C ALA A 66 6.83 -8.20 31.14
N LEU A 67 7.69 -7.18 31.04
CA LEU A 67 7.64 -6.21 29.94
C LEU A 67 7.93 -6.86 28.59
N LYS A 68 8.91 -7.78 28.54
CA LYS A 68 9.27 -8.52 27.34
C LYS A 68 8.12 -9.39 26.84
N GLU A 69 7.39 -10.04 27.74
CA GLU A 69 6.21 -10.85 27.37
C GLU A 69 5.04 -9.99 26.88
N ILE A 70 4.77 -8.85 27.54
CA ILE A 70 3.76 -7.88 27.05
C ILE A 70 4.13 -7.39 25.66
N LEU A 71 5.40 -7.04 25.44
CA LEU A 71 5.89 -6.52 24.18
C LEU A 71 5.83 -7.58 23.06
N LYS A 72 6.23 -8.82 23.34
CA LYS A 72 6.07 -9.95 22.40
C LYS A 72 4.62 -10.13 21.99
N LYS A 73 3.70 -10.10 22.96
CA LYS A 73 2.26 -10.21 22.68
C LYS A 73 1.79 -9.08 21.77
N HIS A 74 2.18 -7.83 22.07
CA HIS A 74 1.85 -6.68 21.22
C HIS A 74 2.38 -6.83 19.79
N TYR A 75 3.63 -7.26 19.62
CA TYR A 75 4.19 -7.48 18.28
C TYR A 75 3.47 -8.59 17.53
N LEU A 76 3.12 -9.70 18.19
CA LEU A 76 2.39 -10.80 17.56
C LEU A 76 0.98 -10.37 17.14
N ASP A 77 0.29 -9.60 17.99
CA ASP A 77 -1.05 -9.09 17.68
C ASP A 77 -1.01 -8.05 16.54
N GLU A 78 0.07 -7.27 16.43
CA GLU A 78 0.30 -6.34 15.33
C GLU A 78 0.63 -7.07 14.03
N GLU A 79 1.51 -8.06 14.07
CA GLU A 79 1.86 -8.91 12.91
C GLU A 79 0.61 -9.59 12.34
N LYS A 80 -0.24 -10.15 13.20
CA LYS A 80 -1.52 -10.75 12.78
C LYS A 80 -2.44 -9.74 12.10
N PHE A 81 -2.53 -8.53 12.65
CA PHE A 81 -3.35 -7.47 12.07
C PHE A 81 -2.84 -7.08 10.67
N LEU A 82 -1.53 -6.87 10.54
CA LEU A 82 -0.89 -6.52 9.26
C LEU A 82 -1.05 -7.62 8.22
N ASN A 83 -0.82 -8.89 8.59
CA ASN A 83 -1.02 -10.03 7.70
C ASN A 83 -2.47 -10.13 7.23
N THR A 84 -3.44 -9.94 8.13
CA THR A 84 -4.87 -9.94 7.79
C THR A 84 -5.21 -8.82 6.80
N LEU A 85 -4.64 -7.63 7.01
CA LEU A 85 -4.84 -6.50 6.11
C LEU A 85 -4.22 -6.76 4.72
N GLN A 86 -3.02 -7.33 4.69
CA GLN A 86 -2.33 -7.70 3.46
C GLN A 86 -3.14 -8.71 2.64
N GLU A 87 -3.62 -9.79 3.26
CA GLU A 87 -4.44 -10.82 2.59
C GLU A 87 -5.69 -10.21 1.95
N ARG A 88 -6.37 -9.31 2.65
CA ARG A 88 -7.57 -8.62 2.14
C ARG A 88 -7.27 -7.76 0.92
N ILE A 89 -6.15 -7.04 0.94
CA ILE A 89 -5.70 -6.23 -0.20
C ILE A 89 -5.36 -7.12 -1.40
N LEU A 90 -4.72 -8.27 -1.16
CA LEU A 90 -4.43 -9.24 -2.23
C LEU A 90 -5.73 -9.77 -2.87
N VAL A 91 -6.72 -10.13 -2.05
CA VAL A 91 -8.05 -10.56 -2.54
C VAL A 91 -8.74 -9.46 -3.36
N LEU A 92 -8.61 -8.19 -2.96
CA LEU A 92 -9.11 -7.07 -3.76
C LEU A 92 -8.43 -7.05 -5.14
N PHE A 93 -7.11 -7.19 -5.21
CA PHE A 93 -6.40 -7.20 -6.49
C PHE A 93 -6.82 -8.36 -7.38
N GLU A 94 -6.99 -9.56 -6.83
CA GLU A 94 -7.51 -10.71 -7.56
C GLU A 94 -8.93 -10.44 -8.09
N GLY A 95 -9.81 -9.86 -7.27
CA GLY A 95 -11.16 -9.46 -7.64
C GLY A 95 -11.20 -8.42 -8.75
N LEU A 96 -10.26 -7.47 -8.76
CA LEU A 96 -10.14 -6.41 -9.77
C LEU A 96 -9.56 -6.91 -11.10
N GLN A 97 -8.67 -7.89 -11.05
CA GLN A 97 -8.11 -8.53 -12.24
C GLN A 97 -9.04 -9.59 -12.84
N SER A 98 -10.12 -9.95 -12.14
CA SER A 98 -11.07 -10.96 -12.59
C SER A 98 -11.67 -10.60 -13.96
N PRO A 99 -11.62 -11.52 -14.94
CA PRO A 99 -12.17 -11.30 -16.28
C PRO A 99 -13.70 -11.15 -16.31
N ASN A 100 -14.38 -11.52 -15.22
CA ASN A 100 -15.83 -11.36 -15.04
C ASN A 100 -16.22 -9.95 -14.60
N ASN A 101 -15.27 -9.15 -14.11
CA ASN A 101 -15.52 -7.79 -13.68
C ASN A 101 -15.07 -6.82 -14.78
N ARG A 102 -15.82 -6.73 -15.89
CA ARG A 102 -15.43 -5.87 -17.03
C ARG A 102 -15.95 -4.44 -16.91
N ASN A 103 -17.02 -4.21 -16.14
CA ASN A 103 -17.54 -2.86 -15.93
C ASN A 103 -16.64 -2.09 -14.96
N ILE A 104 -16.11 -0.96 -15.42
CA ILE A 104 -15.24 -0.09 -14.64
C ILE A 104 -15.96 0.55 -13.44
N GLU A 105 -17.24 0.89 -13.57
CA GLU A 105 -18.06 1.49 -12.50
C GLU A 105 -18.16 0.52 -11.32
N ASN A 106 -18.49 -0.75 -11.61
CA ASN A 106 -18.54 -1.80 -10.59
C ASN A 106 -17.18 -2.04 -9.90
N LYS A 107 -16.06 -1.86 -10.62
CA LYS A 107 -14.72 -1.94 -10.00
C LYS A 107 -14.47 -0.79 -9.05
N VAL A 108 -14.81 0.43 -9.47
CA VAL A 108 -14.63 1.64 -8.65
C VAL A 108 -15.48 1.51 -7.38
N ASP A 109 -16.74 1.09 -7.49
CA ASP A 109 -17.62 0.86 -6.34
C ASP A 109 -17.07 -0.22 -5.40
N MET A 110 -16.55 -1.32 -5.96
CA MET A 110 -15.91 -2.37 -5.16
C MET A 110 -14.68 -1.85 -4.40
N ILE A 111 -13.83 -1.04 -5.04
CA ILE A 111 -12.65 -0.43 -4.41
C ILE A 111 -13.08 0.53 -3.30
N LEU A 112 -14.05 1.41 -3.57
CA LEU A 112 -14.53 2.38 -2.60
C LEU A 112 -15.09 1.70 -1.36
N ASN A 113 -15.96 0.71 -1.54
CA ASN A 113 -16.53 -0.06 -0.43
C ASN A 113 -15.43 -0.80 0.36
N PHE A 114 -14.44 -1.36 -0.32
CA PHE A 114 -13.31 -2.02 0.34
C PHE A 114 -12.48 -1.03 1.16
N LEU A 115 -12.17 0.15 0.59
CA LEU A 115 -11.36 1.16 1.27
C LEU A 115 -12.11 1.74 2.48
N GLU A 116 -13.41 1.99 2.36
CA GLU A 116 -14.25 2.45 3.48
C GLU A 116 -14.27 1.43 4.62
N PHE A 117 -14.50 0.14 4.30
CA PHE A 117 -14.45 -0.94 5.27
C PHE A 117 -13.06 -1.08 5.92
N THR A 118 -12.00 -0.97 5.11
CA THR A 118 -10.62 -1.06 5.59
C THR A 118 -10.29 0.10 6.54
N LEU A 119 -10.74 1.31 6.21
CA LEU A 119 -10.55 2.48 7.05
C LEU A 119 -11.27 2.32 8.39
N ALA A 120 -12.51 1.83 8.39
CA ALA A 120 -13.26 1.56 9.61
C ALA A 120 -12.54 0.57 10.54
N ILE A 121 -11.90 -0.45 9.97
CA ILE A 121 -11.14 -1.45 10.75
C ILE A 121 -9.85 -0.86 11.33
N ILE A 122 -9.17 0.00 10.57
CA ILE A 122 -8.00 0.71 11.08
C ILE A 122 -8.40 1.64 12.23
N ASP A 123 -9.53 2.35 12.10
CA ASP A 123 -10.04 3.23 13.15
C ASP A 123 -10.46 2.44 14.40
N GLU A 124 -11.09 1.28 14.24
CA GLU A 124 -11.41 0.37 15.35
C GLU A 124 -10.14 -0.06 16.09
N LYS A 125 -9.10 -0.51 15.35
CA LYS A 125 -7.81 -0.91 15.93
C LYS A 125 -7.11 0.25 16.64
N LYS A 126 -7.20 1.46 16.10
CA LYS A 126 -6.59 2.67 16.68
C LYS A 126 -7.31 3.14 17.96
N ASN A 127 -8.62 2.96 18.03
CA ASN A 127 -9.45 3.41 19.14
C ASN A 127 -9.74 2.32 20.19
N ALA A 128 -9.38 1.06 19.93
CA ALA A 128 -9.46 -0.03 20.88
C ALA A 128 -8.61 0.30 22.13
N LYS A 129 -9.31 0.65 23.22
CA LYS A 129 -8.72 0.97 24.53
C LYS A 129 -8.46 -0.29 25.36
#